data_AF-A0A962JEM1-F1
#
_entry.id   AF-A0A962JEM1-F1
#
_cell.length_a   1.000
_cell.length_b   1.000
_cell.length_c   1.000
_cell.angle_alpha   90.00
_cell.angle_beta   90.00
_cell.angle_gamma   90.00
#
_symmetry.space_group_name_H-M   'P 1'
#
loop_
_entity.id
_entity.type
_entity.pdbx_description
1 polymer ?
#
loop_
_entity_poly.entity_id
_entity_poly.type
_entity_poly.pdbx_seq_one_letter_code
_entity_poly.pdbx_strand_id
1 'polypeptide(L)'
;MYSHRGFTLIELMVTISVAAIIMAIAVPSMQILRANSRVASAANELATDLKKARTESVLTRRNQTLASIDSSMSTNTWGNKGWRLTQVVAGATQVMLENNRVPAGIFINGTPTTIVFVASTGMVQTTAGATVNMTFRVCDNQSTKETGYDVQINQFGRVLTLKHNSPTVCNT
;
A
#
# COMPACT_ATOMS: atom_id res chain seq x y z
N MET A 1 -28.12 52.01 -22.41
CA MET A 1 -27.00 51.68 -23.30
C MET A 1 -25.91 51.04 -22.44
N TYR A 2 -25.87 49.70 -22.36
CA TYR A 2 -24.89 49.00 -21.52
C TYR A 2 -23.56 48.94 -22.28
N SER A 3 -22.58 49.72 -21.86
CA SER A 3 -21.21 49.63 -22.39
C SER A 3 -20.62 48.30 -21.90
N HIS A 4 -20.36 47.38 -22.84
CA HIS A 4 -19.61 46.17 -22.57
C HIS A 4 -18.17 46.56 -22.19
N ARG A 5 -17.86 46.51 -20.89
CA ARG A 5 -16.49 46.63 -20.39
C ARG A 5 -15.71 45.36 -20.75
N GLY A 6 -14.86 45.45 -21.78
CA GLY A 6 -13.89 44.40 -22.11
C GLY A 6 -12.66 44.47 -21.19
N PHE A 7 -12.02 43.32 -20.96
CA PHE A 7 -10.73 43.23 -20.26
C PHE A 7 -9.64 44.00 -21.03
N THR A 8 -8.76 44.70 -20.31
CA THR A 8 -7.59 45.34 -20.94
C THR A 8 -6.47 44.33 -21.17
N LEU A 9 -5.59 44.58 -22.15
CA LEU A 9 -4.42 43.72 -22.41
C LEU A 9 -3.54 43.58 -21.16
N ILE A 10 -3.36 44.68 -20.42
CA ILE A 10 -2.57 44.69 -19.19
C ILE A 10 -3.23 43.85 -18.08
N GLU A 11 -4.56 43.86 -17.97
CA GLU A 11 -5.30 43.05 -17.00
C GLU A 11 -5.16 41.55 -17.29
N LEU A 12 -5.25 41.15 -18.57
CA LEU A 12 -4.97 39.77 -18.96
C LEU A 12 -3.53 39.38 -18.62
N MET A 13 -2.54 40.24 -18.88
CA MET A 13 -1.15 39.97 -18.54
C MET A 13 -0.93 39.80 -17.03
N VAL A 14 -1.50 40.66 -16.20
CA VAL A 14 -1.38 40.56 -14.74
C VAL A 14 -2.06 39.29 -14.23
N THR A 15 -3.24 38.93 -14.74
CA THR A 15 -3.93 37.71 -14.30
C THR A 15 -3.15 36.43 -14.63
N ILE A 16 -2.60 36.31 -15.85
CA ILE A 16 -1.76 35.14 -16.20
C ILE A 16 -0.46 35.10 -15.40
N SER A 17 0.16 36.26 -15.11
CA SER A 17 1.36 36.33 -14.29
C SER A 17 1.10 35.84 -12.86
N VAL A 18 0.01 36.28 -12.23
CA VAL A 18 -0.36 35.82 -10.88
C VAL A 18 -0.74 34.34 -10.90
N ALA A 19 -1.48 33.88 -11.89
CA ALA A 19 -1.85 32.47 -12.03
C ALA A 19 -0.61 31.57 -12.17
N ALA A 20 0.41 31.99 -12.93
CA ALA A 20 1.65 31.24 -13.11
C ALA A 20 2.41 31.06 -11.77
N ILE A 21 2.48 32.12 -10.95
CA ILE A 21 3.13 32.05 -9.63
C ILE A 21 2.41 31.06 -8.72
N ILE A 22 1.07 31.07 -8.71
CA ILE A 22 0.27 30.13 -7.91
C ILE A 22 0.49 28.68 -8.37
N MET A 23 0.46 28.43 -9.68
CA MET A 23 0.66 27.09 -10.23
C MET A 23 2.03 26.51 -9.89
N ALA A 24 3.08 27.34 -9.87
CA ALA A 24 4.43 26.92 -9.52
C ALA A 24 4.53 26.27 -8.12
N ILE A 25 3.66 26.67 -7.19
CA ILE A 25 3.61 26.14 -5.82
C ILE A 25 2.54 25.04 -5.68
N ALA A 26 1.40 25.21 -6.35
CA ALA A 26 0.27 24.29 -6.26
C ALA A 26 0.56 22.92 -6.91
N VAL A 27 1.23 22.90 -8.07
CA VAL A 27 1.52 21.65 -8.79
C VAL A 27 2.40 20.67 -7.99
N PRO A 28 3.58 21.06 -7.45
CA PRO A 28 4.41 20.12 -6.69
C PRO A 28 3.76 19.65 -5.38
N SER A 29 2.98 20.51 -4.72
CA SER A 29 2.25 20.12 -3.50
C SER A 29 1.14 19.11 -3.77
N MET A 30 0.42 19.24 -4.88
CA MET A 30 -0.56 18.25 -5.32
C MET A 30 0.07 16.89 -5.68
N GLN A 31 1.28 16.88 -6.26
CA GLN A 31 2.00 15.63 -6.57
C GLN A 31 2.32 14.85 -5.29
N ILE A 32 2.82 15.52 -4.25
CA ILE A 32 3.13 14.90 -2.95
C ILE A 32 1.86 14.39 -2.27
N LEU A 33 0.77 15.16 -2.30
CA LEU A 33 -0.52 14.73 -1.74
C LEU A 33 -1.04 13.46 -2.42
N ARG A 34 -0.93 13.39 -3.76
CA ARG A 34 -1.33 12.20 -4.54
C ARG A 34 -0.46 10.99 -4.18
N ALA A 35 0.86 11.15 -4.10
CA ALA A 35 1.77 10.07 -3.70
C ALA A 35 1.41 9.54 -2.30
N ASN A 36 1.28 10.43 -1.31
CA ASN A 36 0.87 10.06 0.06
C ASN A 36 -0.47 9.33 0.10
N SER A 37 -1.45 9.78 -0.69
CA SER A 37 -2.76 9.11 -0.77
C SER A 37 -2.65 7.70 -1.37
N ARG A 38 -1.80 7.49 -2.38
CA ARG A 38 -1.59 6.18 -2.99
C ARG A 38 -0.93 5.20 -2.03
N VAL A 39 0.15 5.63 -1.36
CA VAL A 39 0.85 4.81 -0.37
C VAL A 39 -0.08 4.47 0.80
N ALA A 40 -0.81 5.45 1.34
CA ALA A 40 -1.76 5.22 2.42
C ALA A 40 -2.86 4.23 2.02
N SER A 41 -3.38 4.34 0.79
CA SER A 41 -4.38 3.41 0.26
C SER A 41 -3.83 1.99 0.19
N ALA A 42 -2.66 1.80 -0.42
CA ALA A 42 -2.02 0.49 -0.56
C ALA A 42 -1.70 -0.14 0.81
N ALA A 43 -1.21 0.64 1.76
CA ALA A 43 -0.94 0.18 3.12
C ALA A 43 -2.21 -0.23 3.86
N ASN A 44 -3.30 0.53 3.74
CA ASN A 44 -4.58 0.22 4.36
C ASN A 44 -5.25 -1.01 3.73
N GLU A 45 -5.12 -1.17 2.41
CA GLU A 45 -5.62 -2.33 1.68
C GLU A 45 -4.91 -3.61 2.14
N LEU A 46 -3.58 -3.59 2.18
CA LEU A 46 -2.78 -4.68 2.73
C LEU A 46 -3.14 -5.00 4.19
N ALA A 47 -3.27 -3.97 5.03
CA ALA A 47 -3.65 -4.15 6.43
C ALA A 47 -5.06 -4.75 6.58
N THR A 48 -5.98 -4.40 5.67
CA THR A 48 -7.34 -4.95 5.63
C THR A 48 -7.32 -6.42 5.23
N ASP A 49 -6.54 -6.76 4.20
CA ASP A 49 -6.40 -8.15 3.73
C ASP A 49 -5.72 -9.05 4.76
N LEU A 50 -4.73 -8.52 5.50
CA LEU A 50 -4.11 -9.24 6.63
C LEU A 50 -5.12 -9.53 7.75
N LYS A 51 -5.96 -8.54 8.10
CA LYS A 51 -7.02 -8.72 9.11
C LYS A 51 -8.08 -9.71 8.62
N LYS A 52 -8.44 -9.64 7.33
CA LYS A 52 -9.36 -10.59 6.70
C LYS A 52 -8.80 -11.99 6.74
N ALA A 53 -7.55 -12.20 6.32
CA ALA A 53 -6.86 -13.49 6.36
C ALA A 53 -6.89 -14.14 7.75
N ARG A 54 -6.58 -13.35 8.79
CA ARG A 54 -6.69 -13.81 10.18
C ARG A 54 -8.12 -14.21 10.54
N THR A 55 -9.08 -13.33 10.27
CA THR A 55 -10.48 -13.55 10.62
C THR A 55 -11.04 -14.78 9.91
N GLU A 56 -10.75 -14.91 8.62
CA GLU A 56 -11.15 -16.04 7.78
C GLU A 56 -10.53 -17.36 8.27
N SER A 57 -9.27 -17.37 8.72
CA SER A 57 -8.64 -18.57 9.27
C SER A 57 -9.36 -19.11 10.51
N VAL A 58 -9.75 -18.21 11.42
CA VAL A 58 -10.41 -18.56 12.68
C VAL A 58 -11.87 -18.94 12.43
N LEU A 59 -12.57 -18.18 11.58
CA LEU A 59 -13.99 -18.44 11.27
C LEU A 59 -14.19 -19.77 10.52
N THR A 60 -13.34 -20.06 9.54
CA THR A 60 -13.45 -21.28 8.74
C THR A 60 -12.81 -22.50 9.42
N ARG A 61 -12.09 -22.29 10.53
CA ARG A 61 -11.24 -23.29 11.20
C ARG A 61 -10.27 -23.97 10.23
N ARG A 62 -9.72 -23.20 9.29
CA ARG A 62 -8.76 -23.66 8.29
C ARG A 62 -7.60 -22.70 8.17
N ASN A 63 -6.42 -23.26 7.96
CA ASN A 63 -5.23 -22.44 7.77
C ASN A 63 -5.37 -21.62 6.50
N GLN A 64 -5.12 -20.32 6.60
CA GLN A 64 -5.08 -19.43 5.45
C GLN A 64 -3.62 -19.08 5.17
N THR A 65 -3.21 -19.17 3.92
CA THR A 65 -1.85 -18.85 3.50
C THR A 65 -1.89 -17.56 2.70
N LEU A 66 -1.25 -16.52 3.22
CA LEU A 66 -1.01 -15.29 2.47
C LEU A 66 0.36 -15.38 1.81
N ALA A 67 0.41 -15.28 0.49
CA ALA A 67 1.66 -15.33 -0.27
C ALA A 67 1.74 -14.17 -1.26
N SER A 68 2.95 -13.67 -1.47
CA SER A 68 3.25 -12.83 -2.62
C SER A 68 2.91 -13.57 -3.92
N ILE A 69 2.28 -12.88 -4.87
CA ILE A 69 2.06 -13.43 -6.22
C ILE A 69 3.38 -13.46 -7.00
N ASP A 70 4.26 -12.50 -6.73
CA ASP A 70 5.60 -12.50 -7.29
C ASP A 70 6.50 -13.49 -6.53
N SER A 71 7.03 -14.46 -7.26
CA SER A 71 8.01 -15.42 -6.73
C SER A 71 9.44 -14.90 -6.80
N SER A 72 9.68 -13.76 -7.46
CA SER A 72 10.99 -13.12 -7.45
C SER A 72 11.19 -12.40 -6.12
N MET A 73 12.21 -12.80 -5.36
CA MET A 73 12.63 -12.10 -4.14
C MET A 73 13.32 -10.80 -4.56
N SER A 74 12.52 -9.80 -4.91
CA SER A 74 12.94 -8.48 -5.36
C SER A 74 12.67 -7.43 -4.28
N THR A 75 13.16 -6.21 -4.52
CA THR A 75 12.84 -5.06 -3.66
C THR A 75 11.36 -4.67 -3.70
N ASN A 76 10.55 -5.25 -4.59
CA ASN A 76 9.11 -5.03 -4.71
C ASN A 76 8.29 -6.33 -4.66
N THR A 77 8.70 -7.29 -3.83
CA THR A 77 8.10 -8.64 -3.84
C THR A 77 6.57 -8.60 -3.72
N TRP A 78 6.03 -7.81 -2.79
CA TRP A 78 4.59 -7.76 -2.52
C TRP A 78 3.84 -6.72 -3.34
N GLY A 79 4.52 -5.77 -3.99
CA GLY A 79 3.89 -4.71 -4.77
C GLY A 79 3.92 -4.95 -6.28
N ASN A 80 4.85 -5.76 -6.80
CA ASN A 80 5.00 -5.98 -8.24
C ASN A 80 3.79 -6.71 -8.86
N LYS A 81 3.36 -7.79 -8.20
CA LYS A 81 2.16 -8.57 -8.59
C LYS A 81 1.14 -8.69 -7.46
N GLY A 82 1.34 -7.97 -6.36
CA GLY A 82 0.44 -8.06 -5.21
C GLY A 82 0.54 -9.38 -4.44
N TRP A 83 -0.55 -9.76 -3.77
CA TRP A 83 -0.62 -10.92 -2.88
C TRP A 83 -1.91 -11.71 -3.08
N ARG A 84 -1.89 -12.96 -2.65
CA ARG A 84 -3.06 -13.84 -2.66
C ARG A 84 -3.21 -14.55 -1.33
N LEU A 85 -4.46 -14.76 -0.95
CA LEU A 85 -4.88 -15.56 0.17
C LEU A 85 -5.41 -16.90 -0.36
N THR A 86 -4.82 -18.00 0.09
CA THR A 86 -5.23 -19.34 -0.31
C THR A 86 -5.55 -20.23 0.89
N GLN A 87 -6.38 -21.24 0.64
CA GLN A 87 -6.73 -22.28 1.59
C GLN A 87 -6.63 -23.63 0.90
N VAL A 88 -6.21 -24.69 1.62
CA VAL A 88 -6.27 -26.06 1.11
C VAL A 88 -7.54 -26.75 1.61
N VAL A 89 -8.35 -27.28 0.70
CA VAL A 89 -9.62 -27.97 0.98
C VAL A 89 -9.63 -29.30 0.26
N ALA A 90 -9.75 -30.40 1.00
CA ALA A 90 -9.77 -31.75 0.42
C ALA A 90 -8.60 -32.00 -0.57
N GLY A 91 -7.42 -31.46 -0.28
CA GLY A 91 -6.22 -31.60 -1.12
C GLY A 91 -6.11 -30.60 -2.28
N ALA A 92 -7.12 -29.75 -2.52
CA ALA A 92 -7.09 -28.72 -3.55
C ALA A 92 -6.83 -27.32 -2.97
N THR A 93 -5.96 -26.54 -3.61
CA THR A 93 -5.74 -25.13 -3.26
C THR A 93 -6.85 -24.27 -3.85
N GLN A 94 -7.52 -23.51 -3.00
CA GLN A 94 -8.54 -22.53 -3.40
C GLN A 94 -8.02 -21.12 -3.11
N VAL A 95 -8.31 -20.16 -4.00
CA VAL A 95 -7.96 -18.74 -3.84
C VAL A 95 -9.16 -18.00 -3.24
N MET A 96 -8.99 -17.46 -2.03
CA MET A 96 -10.05 -16.78 -1.27
C MET A 96 -10.04 -15.26 -1.52
N LEU A 97 -8.85 -14.72 -1.75
CA LEU A 97 -8.65 -13.35 -2.12
C LEU A 97 -7.41 -13.27 -3.00
N GLU A 98 -7.49 -12.46 -4.05
CA GLU A 98 -6.34 -12.11 -4.85
C GLU A 98 -6.34 -10.59 -5.03
N ASN A 99 -5.27 -9.95 -4.60
CA ASN A 99 -5.07 -8.54 -4.81
C ASN A 99 -3.88 -8.35 -5.75
N ASN A 100 -4.19 -7.95 -6.98
CA ASN A 100 -3.21 -7.69 -8.03
C ASN A 100 -3.36 -6.25 -8.58
N ARG A 101 -3.95 -5.36 -7.77
CA ARG A 101 -4.28 -3.97 -8.15
C ARG A 101 -3.41 -2.95 -7.44
N VAL A 102 -2.17 -3.32 -7.10
CA VAL A 102 -1.20 -2.37 -6.56
C VAL A 102 -0.85 -1.35 -7.65
N PRO A 103 -1.04 -0.03 -7.42
CA PRO A 103 -0.75 0.98 -8.43
C PRO A 103 0.72 0.95 -8.86
N ALA A 104 0.97 1.19 -10.14
CA ALA A 104 2.34 1.34 -10.64
C ALA A 104 3.08 2.45 -9.87
N GLY A 105 4.33 2.15 -9.51
CA GLY A 105 5.17 3.03 -8.70
C GLY A 105 5.09 2.76 -7.19
N ILE A 106 4.11 2.01 -6.70
CA ILE A 106 4.09 1.55 -5.30
C ILE A 106 4.99 0.33 -5.13
N PHE A 107 5.87 0.40 -4.12
CA PHE A 107 6.78 -0.65 -3.74
C PHE A 107 6.36 -1.20 -2.38
N ILE A 108 6.18 -2.51 -2.32
CA ILE A 108 5.87 -3.21 -1.08
C ILE A 108 6.89 -4.33 -0.89
N ASN A 109 7.69 -4.19 0.16
CA ASN A 109 8.69 -5.21 0.52
C ASN A 109 8.42 -5.75 1.91
N GLY A 110 8.76 -7.02 2.12
CA GLY A 110 8.61 -7.71 3.39
C GLY A 110 9.06 -9.15 3.26
N THR A 111 9.68 -9.68 4.32
CA THR A 111 10.10 -11.08 4.42
C THR A 111 9.41 -11.74 5.62
N PRO A 112 9.00 -13.01 5.52
CA PRO A 112 9.10 -13.93 4.37
C PRO A 112 8.09 -13.61 3.23
N THR A 113 8.17 -14.31 2.10
CA THR A 113 7.24 -14.15 0.95
C THR A 113 5.90 -14.87 1.13
N THR A 114 5.81 -15.73 2.15
CA THR A 114 4.61 -16.49 2.50
C THR A 114 4.48 -16.57 4.01
N ILE A 115 3.28 -16.30 4.52
CA ILE A 115 2.89 -16.48 5.91
C ILE A 115 1.59 -17.27 6.01
N VAL A 116 1.43 -18.02 7.09
CA VAL A 116 0.28 -18.86 7.37
C VAL A 116 -0.41 -18.37 8.63
N PHE A 117 -1.72 -18.16 8.53
CA PHE A 117 -2.61 -17.91 9.66
C PHE A 117 -3.18 -19.23 10.15
N VAL A 118 -2.88 -19.57 11.40
CA VAL A 118 -3.28 -20.83 12.03
C VAL A 118 -4.77 -20.81 12.38
N ALA A 119 -5.51 -21.84 11.93
CA ALA A 119 -6.94 -21.99 12.12
C ALA A 119 -7.44 -21.83 13.57
N SER A 120 -6.70 -22.36 14.55
CA SER A 120 -7.15 -22.42 15.94
C SER A 120 -6.90 -21.14 16.73
N THR A 121 -5.88 -20.37 16.37
CA THR A 121 -5.40 -19.23 17.19
C THR A 121 -5.35 -17.91 16.41
N GLY A 122 -5.39 -17.95 15.08
CA GLY A 122 -5.09 -16.80 14.22
C GLY A 122 -3.64 -16.31 14.35
N MET A 123 -2.75 -17.13 14.92
CA MET A 123 -1.32 -16.85 14.99
C MET A 123 -0.69 -16.90 13.61
N VAL A 124 0.39 -16.15 13.44
CA VAL A 124 1.13 -16.06 12.17
C VAL A 124 2.38 -16.92 12.27
N GLN A 125 2.51 -17.84 11.33
CA GLN A 125 3.63 -18.76 11.22
C GLN A 125 4.20 -18.76 9.80
N THR A 126 5.42 -19.28 9.65
CA THR A 126 5.97 -19.67 8.37
C THR A 126 5.33 -20.98 7.90
N THR A 127 5.57 -21.37 6.65
CA THR A 127 5.15 -22.70 6.14
C THR A 127 5.79 -23.87 6.90
N ALA A 128 6.89 -23.63 7.62
CA ALA A 128 7.55 -24.59 8.49
C ALA A 128 7.00 -24.60 9.93
N GLY A 129 5.98 -23.79 10.24
CA GLY A 129 5.32 -23.74 11.56
C GLY A 129 6.00 -22.83 12.60
N ALA A 130 7.09 -22.15 12.25
CA ALA A 130 7.74 -21.19 13.15
C ALA A 130 6.92 -19.90 13.24
N THR A 131 6.65 -19.39 14.45
CA THR A 131 5.96 -18.10 14.62
C THR A 131 6.81 -16.95 14.09
N VAL A 132 6.18 -15.97 13.42
CA VAL A 132 6.89 -14.87 12.77
C VAL A 132 6.25 -13.52 13.08
N ASN A 133 7.09 -12.50 13.29
CA ASN A 133 6.70 -11.09 13.22
C ASN A 133 7.19 -10.56 11.87
N MET A 134 6.34 -9.85 11.16
CA MET A 134 6.64 -9.38 9.81
C MET A 134 6.29 -7.89 9.67
N THR A 135 7.12 -7.16 8.94
CA THR A 135 6.88 -5.77 8.57
C THR A 135 6.85 -5.66 7.05
N PHE A 136 5.77 -5.12 6.52
CA PHE A 136 5.66 -4.74 5.12
C PHE A 136 5.94 -3.24 5.01
N ARG A 137 6.98 -2.87 4.29
CA ARG A 137 7.28 -1.47 3.98
C ARG A 137 6.61 -1.09 2.67
N VAL A 138 5.79 -0.04 2.71
CA VAL A 138 5.02 0.50 1.57
C VAL A 138 5.55 1.90 1.25
N CYS A 139 6.05 2.08 0.03
CA CYS A 139 6.66 3.31 -0.48
C CYS A 139 6.22 3.61 -1.92
N ASP A 140 6.47 4.82 -2.42
CA ASP A 140 6.22 5.23 -3.81
C ASP A 140 7.55 5.64 -4.45
N ASN A 141 7.93 5.07 -5.59
CA ASN A 141 9.17 5.45 -6.29
C ASN A 141 9.01 6.68 -7.19
N GLN A 142 7.80 7.19 -7.35
CA GLN A 142 7.51 8.38 -8.16
C GLN A 142 7.66 9.67 -7.34
N SER A 143 7.94 9.56 -6.05
CA SER A 143 8.21 10.68 -5.15
C SER A 143 9.44 10.36 -4.30
N THR A 144 10.10 11.42 -3.81
CA THR A 144 11.19 11.32 -2.82
C THR A 144 10.85 12.09 -1.53
N LYS A 145 9.62 12.61 -1.45
CA LYS A 145 9.10 13.50 -0.40
C LYS A 145 7.80 12.99 0.22
N GLU A 146 7.31 11.87 -0.26
CA GLU A 146 6.22 11.10 0.32
C GLU A 146 6.62 10.59 1.70
N THR A 147 5.61 10.33 2.52
CA THR A 147 5.79 9.67 3.81
C THR A 147 5.25 8.25 3.68
N GLY A 148 6.15 7.28 3.68
CA GLY A 148 5.82 5.86 3.59
C GLY A 148 5.06 5.32 4.80
N TYR A 149 4.69 4.05 4.72
CA TYR A 149 4.03 3.31 5.79
C TYR A 149 4.70 1.96 6.02
N ASP A 150 4.81 1.56 7.28
CA ASP A 150 5.11 0.19 7.68
C ASP A 150 3.81 -0.47 8.17
N VAL A 151 3.39 -1.55 7.52
CA VAL A 151 2.31 -2.42 7.98
C VAL A 151 2.95 -3.57 8.73
N GLN A 152 2.79 -3.60 10.05
CA GLN A 152 3.37 -4.62 10.91
C GLN A 152 2.32 -5.65 11.29
N ILE A 153 2.73 -6.92 11.29
CA ILE A 153 1.95 -8.00 11.87
C ILE A 153 2.82 -8.77 12.85
N ASN A 154 2.31 -8.97 14.07
CA ASN A 154 3.00 -9.79 15.05
C ASN A 154 2.60 -11.27 14.94
N GLN A 155 3.33 -12.14 15.62
CA GLN A 155 3.08 -13.58 15.69
C GLN A 155 1.69 -13.95 16.21
N PHE A 156 1.01 -13.04 16.91
CA PHE A 156 -0.35 -13.21 17.39
C PHE A 156 -1.41 -12.71 16.40
N GLY A 157 -1.01 -12.30 15.19
CA GLY A 157 -1.89 -11.82 14.14
C GLY A 157 -2.42 -10.39 14.34
N ARG A 158 -1.85 -9.60 15.26
CA ARG A 158 -2.22 -8.19 15.42
C ARG A 158 -1.57 -7.38 14.31
N VAL A 159 -2.40 -6.72 13.51
CA VAL A 159 -1.98 -5.83 12.42
C VAL A 159 -1.96 -4.39 12.91
N LEU A 160 -0.85 -3.69 12.67
CA LEU A 160 -0.64 -2.28 13.01
C LEU A 160 -0.11 -1.54 11.79
N THR A 161 -0.67 -0.38 11.48
CA THR A 161 -0.18 0.51 10.43
C THR A 161 0.55 1.68 11.08
N LEU A 162 1.82 1.86 10.74
CA LEU A 162 2.67 2.93 11.23
C LEU A 162 3.08 3.82 10.07
N LYS A 163 2.83 5.12 10.20
CA LYS A 163 3.36 6.11 9.27
C LYS A 163 4.84 6.33 9.57
N HIS A 164 5.68 6.49 8.55
CA HIS A 164 7.09 6.82 8.76
C HIS A 164 7.27 8.22 9.35
N ASN A 165 8.34 8.40 10.10
CA ASN A 165 8.68 9.69 10.71
C ASN A 165 9.49 10.59 9.76
N SER A 166 9.98 10.05 8.64
CA SER A 166 10.79 10.76 7.64
C SER A 166 10.61 10.14 6.24
N PRO A 167 10.61 10.96 5.16
CA PRO A 167 10.62 10.47 3.77
C PRO A 167 11.83 9.59 3.42
N THR A 168 12.96 9.77 4.11
CA THR A 168 14.21 9.06 3.80
C THR A 168 14.14 7.55 4.02
N VAL A 169 13.13 7.06 4.75
CA VAL A 169 12.90 5.63 4.99
C VAL A 169 12.53 4.87 3.71
N CYS A 170 11.97 5.57 2.72
CA CYS A 170 11.59 5.01 1.42
C CYS A 170 12.68 5.09 0.35
N ASN A 171 13.81 5.75 0.64
CA ASN A 171 14.90 5.97 -0.31
C ASN A 171 16.00 4.88 -0.26
N THR A 172 15.73 3.72 0.36
CA THR A 172 16.70 2.61 0.55
C THR A 172 16.28 1.37 -0.20
#